data_AF-A0A0G1WWW0-F1
#
_entry.id   AF-A0A0G1WWW0-F1
#
_cell.length_a   1.000
_cell.length_b   1.000
_cell.length_c   1.000
_cell.angle_alpha   90.00
_cell.angle_beta   90.00
_cell.angle_gamma   90.00
#
_symmetry.space_group_name_H-M   'P 1'
#
loop_
_entity.id
_entity.type
_entity.pdbx_description
1 polymer ?
#
loop_
_entity_poly.entity_id
_entity_poly.type
_entity_poly.pdbx_seq_one_letter_code
_entity_poly.pdbx_strand_id
1 'polypeptide(L)' 'MDPLPRIDEIDVAVDKLPNAIYFRQAKNGMYVRMALLQDVLGD' A
#
# COMPACT_ATOMS: atom_id res chain seq x y z
N MET A 1 -7.05 3.13 -6.12
CA MET A 1 -5.73 2.56 -5.77
C MET A 1 -4.74 3.67 -6.04
N ASP A 2 -3.79 3.92 -5.13
CA ASP A 2 -2.90 5.08 -5.21
C ASP A 2 -1.55 4.75 -4.55
N PRO A 3 -0.42 4.86 -5.27
CA PRO A 3 0.89 4.72 -4.68
C PRO A 3 1.30 6.01 -3.97
N LEU A 4 1.16 6.03 -2.63
CA LEU A 4 1.60 7.13 -1.77
C LEU A 4 3.08 7.54 -2.02
N PRO A 5 3.48 8.80 -1.72
CA PRO A 5 2.71 9.84 -1.03
C PRO A 5 1.68 10.53 -1.92
N ARG A 6 0.56 10.93 -1.32
CA ARG A 6 -0.41 11.83 -1.96
C ARG A 6 -0.07 13.30 -1.70
N ILE A 7 -0.41 14.17 -2.65
CA ILE A 7 -0.32 15.64 -2.56
C ILE A 7 -1.72 16.25 -2.51
N ASP A 8 -2.44 16.27 -3.63
CA ASP A 8 -3.77 16.87 -3.81
C ASP A 8 -4.68 16.07 -4.76
N GLU A 9 -4.20 14.94 -5.27
CA GLU A 9 -4.88 14.05 -6.21
C GLU A 9 -6.08 13.30 -5.59
N ILE A 10 -6.17 13.22 -4.26
CA ILE A 10 -7.25 12.53 -3.54
C ILE A 10 -7.71 13.39 -2.37
N ASP A 11 -8.98 13.79 -2.41
CA ASP A 11 -9.64 14.48 -1.29
C ASP A 11 -9.61 13.60 -0.03
N VAL A 12 -9.25 14.20 1.11
CA VAL A 12 -9.19 13.53 2.42
C VAL A 12 -10.53 12.89 2.81
N ALA A 13 -11.66 13.42 2.33
CA ALA A 13 -12.97 12.82 2.55
C ALA A 13 -13.10 11.39 1.99
N VAL A 14 -12.32 11.06 0.96
CA VAL A 14 -12.26 9.72 0.34
C VAL A 14 -11.75 8.67 1.33
N ASP A 15 -10.91 9.05 2.32
CA ASP A 15 -10.34 8.12 3.31
C ASP A 15 -11.40 7.35 4.10
N LYS A 16 -12.61 7.92 4.23
CA LYS A 16 -13.72 7.32 4.98
C LYS A 16 -14.53 6.33 4.15
N LEU A 17 -14.32 6.29 2.84
CA LEU A 17 -15.06 5.38 1.97
C LEU A 17 -14.57 3.95 2.16
N PRO A 18 -15.46 2.95 2.18
CA PRO A 18 -15.09 1.56 2.41
C PRO A 18 -14.17 0.98 1.32
N ASN A 19 -14.13 1.60 0.14
CA ASN A 19 -13.29 1.22 -0.99
C ASN A 19 -11.94 1.99 -1.06
N ALA A 20 -11.62 2.83 -0.06
CA ALA A 20 -10.32 3.48 0.04
C ALA A 20 -9.22 2.47 0.46
N ILE A 21 -8.51 1.91 -0.52
CA ILE A 21 -7.57 0.79 -0.29
C ILE A 21 -6.09 1.18 -0.26
N TYR A 22 -5.72 2.43 -0.51
CA TYR A 22 -4.31 2.88 -0.65
C TYR A 22 -3.51 2.73 0.66
N PHE A 23 -4.13 2.89 1.84
CA PHE A 23 -3.46 2.59 3.11
C PHE A 23 -3.16 1.09 3.28
N ARG A 24 -4.12 0.24 2.93
CA ARG A 24 -3.93 -1.22 2.93
C ARG A 24 -2.87 -1.64 1.91
N GLN A 25 -2.85 -1.01 0.74
CA GLN A 25 -1.85 -1.22 -0.31
C GLN A 25 -0.44 -0.89 0.21
N ALA A 26 -0.24 0.27 0.84
CA ALA A 26 1.06 0.64 1.40
C ALA A 26 1.56 -0.38 2.44
N LYS A 27 0.66 -0.83 3.33
CA LYS A 27 0.97 -1.92 4.28
C LYS A 27 1.31 -3.23 3.57
N ASN A 28 0.57 -3.59 2.51
CA ASN A 28 0.86 -4.78 1.72
C ASN A 28 2.24 -4.73 1.06
N GLY A 29 2.77 -3.54 0.76
CA GLY A 29 4.14 -3.37 0.27
C GLY A 29 5.21 -3.92 1.22
N MET A 30 5.00 -3.89 2.54
CA MET A 30 5.89 -4.52 3.52
C MET A 30 5.87 -6.05 3.37
N TYR A 31 4.68 -6.65 3.36
CA TYR A 31 4.54 -8.10 3.25
C TYR A 31 5.08 -8.64 1.93
N VAL A 32 4.83 -7.92 0.82
CA VAL A 32 5.38 -8.29 -0.50
C VAL A 32 6.90 -8.26 -0.49
N ARG A 33 7.52 -7.23 0.11
CA ARG A 33 8.99 -7.16 0.21
C ARG A 33 9.55 -8.27 1.10
N MET A 34 8.90 -8.59 2.22
CA MET A 34 9.31 -9.71 3.07
C MET A 34 9.25 -11.03 2.30
N ALA A 35 8.14 -11.29 1.59
CA ALA A 35 7.99 -12.49 0.78
C ALA A 35 9.03 -12.56 -0.35
N LEU A 36 9.28 -11.44 -1.03
CA LEU A 36 10.28 -11.37 -2.09
C LEU A 36 11.70 -11.60 -1.56
N LEU A 37 12.04 -11.05 -0.40
CA LEU A 37 13.33 -11.30 0.23
C LEU A 37 13.49 -12.77 0.64
N GLN A 38 12.44 -13.40 1.16
CA GLN A 38 12.43 -14.84 1.44
C GLN A 38 12.61 -15.67 0.16
N ASP A 39 11.95 -15.29 -0.94
CA ASP A 39 12.01 -16.00 -2.22
C ASP A 39 13.41 -15.92 -2.86
N VAL A 40 14.09 -14.79 -2.71
CA VAL A 40 15.41 -14.55 -3.33
C VAL A 40 16.58 -14.96 -2.44
N LEU A 41 16.46 -14.81 -1.12
CA LEU A 41 17.57 -14.96 -0.16
C LEU A 41 17.33 -16.02 0.92
N GLY A 42 16.13 -16.60 0.99
CA GLY A 42 15.83 -17.68 1.94
C GLY A 42 16.36 -19.02 1.46
N ASP A 43 16.72 -19.89 2.41
CA ASP A 43 17.09 -21.29 2.16
C ASP A 43 15.91 -22.14 1.68
#